data_AF-A0A7C2QCW1-F1
#
_entry.id   AF-A0A7C2QCW1-F1
#
_cell.length_a   1.000
_cell.length_b   1.000
_cell.length_c   1.000
_cell.angle_alpha   90.00
_cell.angle_beta   90.00
_cell.angle_gamma   90.00
#
_symmetry.space_group_name_H-M   'P 1'
#
loop_
_entity.id
_entity.type
_entity.pdbx_description
1 polymer ?
#
loop_
_entity_poly.entity_id
_entity_poly.type
_entity_poly.pdbx_seq_one_letter_code
_entity_poly.pdbx_strand_id
1 'polypeptide(L)' 'MMKIRVLVKDKDNNIIYYEDFFIKDRSQINEVSSKVSDKIIELESKYPYPDYEIDQNVSFENQNNKSDL' A
#
# COMPACT_ATOMS: atom_id res chain seq x y z
N MET A 1 -5.00 0.42 14.23
CA MET A 1 -5.10 1.16 12.95
C MET A 1 -4.71 0.20 11.84
N MET A 2 -5.38 0.20 10.69
CA MET A 2 -4.93 -0.64 9.56
C MET A 2 -4.12 0.21 8.58
N LYS A 3 -3.14 -0.40 7.92
CA LYS A 3 -2.32 0.22 6.87
C LYS A 3 -2.30 -0.70 5.66
N ILE A 4 -2.60 -0.14 4.50
CA ILE A 4 -2.45 -0.78 3.20
C ILE A 4 -1.27 -0.10 2.49
N ARG A 5 -0.22 -0.85 2.20
CA ARG A 5 0.91 -0.39 1.38
C ARG A 5 0.73 -0.88 -0.04
N VAL A 6 0.80 0.03 -1.00
CA VAL A 6 0.96 -0.30 -2.42
C VAL A 6 2.40 0.01 -2.80
N LEU A 7 3.09 -0.91 -3.46
CA LEU A 7 4.47 -0.70 -3.89
C LEU A 7 4.70 -1.22 -5.30
N VAL A 8 5.69 -0.64 -5.98
CA VAL A 8 6.16 -1.06 -7.29
C VAL A 8 7.57 -1.58 -7.17
N LYS A 9 7.81 -2.77 -7.71
CA LYS A 9 9.13 -3.38 -7.87
C LYS A 9 9.56 -3.30 -9.33
N ASP A 10 10.84 -3.07 -9.58
CA ASP A 10 11.43 -3.32 -10.90
C ASP A 10 11.73 -4.82 -11.10
N LYS A 11 12.14 -5.19 -12.31
CA LYS A 11 12.56 -6.56 -12.69
C LYS A 11 13.64 -7.19 -11.79
N ASP A 12 14.41 -6.37 -11.08
CA ASP A 12 15.49 -6.79 -10.18
C ASP A 12 15.00 -6.85 -8.71
N ASN A 13 13.68 -6.76 -8.50
CA ASN A 13 12.99 -6.73 -7.21
C ASN A 13 13.30 -5.49 -6.33
N ASN A 14 13.84 -4.42 -6.90
CA ASN A 14 14.05 -3.18 -6.15
C ASN A 14 12.73 -2.41 -6.04
N ILE A 15 12.41 -1.93 -4.84
CA ILE A 15 11.25 -1.06 -4.63
C ILE A 15 11.59 0.33 -5.17
N ILE A 16 10.91 0.73 -6.24
CA ILE A 16 11.10 2.05 -6.87
C ILE A 16 10.02 3.06 -6.45
N TYR A 17 8.92 2.56 -5.90
CA TYR A 17 7.80 3.37 -5.43
C TYR A 17 7.06 2.63 -4.31
N TYR A 18 6.59 3.36 -3.31
CA TYR A 18 5.58 2.87 -2.38
C TYR A 18 4.72 4.02 -1.85
N GLU A 19 3.47 3.70 -1.50
CA GLU A 19 2.54 4.61 -0.84
C GLU A 19 1.77 3.86 0.25
N ASP A 20 1.60 4.50 1.41
CA ASP A 20 0.90 3.96 2.57
C ASP A 20 -0.47 4.63 2.75
N PHE A 21 -1.51 3.81 2.77
CA PHE A 21 -2.89 4.23 3.03
C PHE A 21 -3.32 3.78 4.42
N PHE A 22 -3.78 4.72 5.24
CA PHE A 22 -4.15 4.46 6.63
C PHE A 22 -5.67 4.43 6.81
N ILE A 23 -6.16 3.40 7.48
CA ILE A 23 -7.56 3.22 7.87
C ILE A 23 -7.62 3.35 9.39
N LYS A 24 -8.20 4.46 9.88
CA LYS A 24 -8.31 4.72 11.33
C LYS A 24 -9.34 3.82 11.98
N ASP A 25 -10.47 3.60 11.30
CA ASP A 25 -11.58 2.77 11.76
C ASP A 25 -12.34 2.13 10.58
N ARG A 26 -13.27 1.22 10.90
CA ARG A 26 -13.97 0.39 9.91
C ARG A 26 -14.85 1.18 8.93
N SER A 27 -15.31 2.38 9.30
CA SER A 27 -16.14 3.20 8.40
C SER A 27 -15.37 3.69 7.18
N GLN A 28 -14.04 3.81 7.29
CA GLN A 28 -13.17 4.29 6.21
C GLN A 28 -12.75 3.21 5.22
N ILE A 29 -13.07 1.94 5.48
CA ILE A 29 -12.60 0.80 4.66
C ILE A 29 -12.98 0.97 3.19
N ASN A 30 -14.22 1.35 2.89
CA ASN A 30 -14.69 1.46 1.51
C ASN A 30 -14.00 2.61 0.77
N GLU A 31 -13.87 3.77 1.42
CA GLU A 31 -13.21 4.94 0.83
C GLU A 31 -11.72 4.67 0.56
N VAL A 32 -11.02 4.12 1.55
CA VAL A 32 -9.59 3.82 1.41
C VAL A 32 -9.35 2.71 0.40
N SER A 33 -10.19 1.67 0.37
CA SER A 33 -10.09 0.61 -0.64
C SER A 33 -10.27 1.15 -2.05
N SER A 34 -11.21 2.06 -2.27
CA SER A 34 -11.39 2.71 -3.59
C SER A 34 -10.15 3.48 -4.00
N LYS A 35 -9.57 4.28 -3.09
CA LYS A 35 -8.34 5.03 -3.35
C LYS A 35 -7.14 4.13 -3.67
N VAL A 36 -7.03 3.00 -2.97
CA VAL A 36 -6.00 1.98 -3.23
C VAL A 36 -6.19 1.39 -4.63
N SER A 37 -7.42 1.05 -5.03
CA SER A 37 -7.71 0.51 -6.37
C SER A 37 -7.38 1.51 -7.47
N ASP A 38 -7.81 2.77 -7.32
CA ASP A 38 -7.50 3.84 -8.28
C ASP A 38 -5.98 4.02 -8.41
N LYS A 39 -5.26 3.93 -7.28
CA LYS A 39 -3.80 4.03 -7.28
C LYS A 39 -3.13 2.87 -7.99
N ILE A 40 -3.60 1.64 -7.80
CA ILE A 40 -3.07 0.47 -8.50
C ILE A 40 -3.22 0.66 -10.01
N ILE A 41 -4.40 1.10 -10.50
CA ILE A 41 -4.63 1.35 -11.93
C ILE A 41 -3.69 2.43 -12.48
N GLU A 42 -3.49 3.53 -11.73
CA GLU A 42 -2.53 4.58 -12.08
C GLU A 42 -1.11 4.02 -12.23
N LEU A 43 -0.69 3.19 -11.27
CA LEU A 43 0.63 2.59 -11.25
C LEU A 43 0.81 1.55 -12.36
N GLU A 44 -0.21 0.75 -12.68
CA GLU A 44 -0.16 -0.22 -13.79
C GLU A 44 0.06 0.48 -15.14
N SER A 45 -0.56 1.64 -15.34
CA SER A 45 -0.35 2.44 -16.55
C SER A 45 1.03 3.09 -16.61
N LYS A 46 1.63 3.43 -15.47
CA LYS A 46 2.92 4.13 -15.40
C LYS A 46 4.11 3.16 -15.38
N TYR A 47 3.92 1.98 -14.80
CA TYR A 47 4.91 0.94 -14.57
C TYR A 47 4.39 -0.38 -15.17
N PRO A 48 4.45 -0.53 -16.51
CA PRO A 48 3.85 -1.67 -17.18
C PRO A 48 4.66 -2.96 -16.98
N TYR A 49 3.95 -4.08 -16.89
CA TYR A 49 4.53 -5.42 -16.96
C TYR A 49 5.20 -5.67 -18.33
N PRO A 50 6.31 -6.43 -18.43
CA PRO A 50 6.99 -7.20 -17.38
C PRO A 50 8.09 -6.45 -16.62
N ASP A 51 8.38 -5.21 -16.99
CA ASP A 51 9.51 -4.48 -16.41
C ASP A 51 9.26 -4.08 -14.95
N TYR A 52 7.99 -4.05 -14.55
CA TYR A 52 7.56 -3.69 -13.21
C TYR A 52 6.43 -4.59 -12.71
N GLU A 53 6.39 -4.76 -11.39
CA GLU A 53 5.36 -5.52 -10.68
C GLU A 53 4.78 -4.67 -9.54
N ILE A 54 3.46 -4.75 -9.34
CA ILE A 54 2.75 -4.05 -8.28
C ILE A 54 2.35 -5.04 -7.20
N ASP A 55 2.63 -4.68 -5.96
CA ASP A 55 2.35 -5.51 -4.78
C ASP A 55 1.53 -4.68 -3.76
N GLN A 56 0.58 -5.34 -3.11
CA GLN A 56 -0.29 -4.74 -2.10
C GLN A 56 -0.17 -5.52 -0.79
N ASN A 57 0.29 -4.84 0.28
CA ASN A 57 0.43 -5.42 1.60
C ASN A 57 -0.54 -4.77 2.60
N VAL A 58 -1.27 -5.58 3.36
CA VAL A 58 -2.15 -5.11 4.44
C VAL A 58 -1.55 -5.47 5.80
N SER A 59 -1.39 -4.48 6.66
CA SER A 59 -0.84 -4.64 8.01
C SER A 59 -1.74 -3.98 9.06
N PHE A 60 -1.73 -4.53 10.27
CA PHE A 60 -2.44 -3.97 11.41
C PHE A 60 -1.41 -3.34 12.35
N GLU A 61 -1.47 -2.02 12.53
CA GLU A 61 -0.69 -1.33 13.54
C GLU A 61 -1.41 -1.47 14.89
N ASN A 62 -0.85 -2.33 15.74
CA ASN A 62 -1.20 -2.39 17.15
C ASN A 62 -0.66 -1.14 17.85
N GLN A 63 -1.53 -0.38 18.52
CA GLN A 63 -1.17 0.82 19.29
C GLN A 63 -0.29 0.52 20.53
N ASN A 64 0.15 -0.72 20.74
CA ASN A 64 0.84 -1.14 21.97
C ASN A 64 2.37 -1.12 21.91
N ASN A 65 3.00 -0.56 20.86
CA ASN A 65 4.42 -0.22 20.93
C ASN A 65 4.62 1.21 21.46
N LYS A 66 4.02 1.51 22.62
CA LYS A 66 4.72 2.33 23.62
C LYS A 66 5.61 1.36 24.37
N SER A 67 6.79 1.07 23.82
CA SER A 67 7.86 0.57 24.67
C SER A 67 8.17 1.71 25.64
N ASP A 68 7.78 1.52 26.89
CA ASP A 68 8.32 2.25 28.03
C ASP A 68 9.84 2.30 27.89
N LEU A 69 10.36 3.50 27.61
CA LEU A 69 11.77 3.89 27.77
C LEU A 69 11.84 4.77 29.01
#